data_AF-A0A1G9YFL0-F1
#
_entry.id   AF-A0A1G9YFL0-F1
#
_cell.length_a   1.000
_cell.length_b   1.000
_cell.length_c   1.000
_cell.angle_alpha   90.00
_cell.angle_beta   90.00
_cell.angle_gamma   90.00
#
_symmetry.space_group_name_H-M   'P 1'
#
loop_
_entity.id
_entity.type
_entity.pdbx_description
1 polymer ?
#
loop_
_entity_poly.entity_id
_entity_poly.type
_entity_poly.pdbx_seq_one_letter_code
_entity_poly.pdbx_strand_id
1 'polypeptide(L)'
;MATTTKGPNWLHNPSGIDFIDSFLAPFFVAATFAMAGIATVGVDAPVTVYMGDVLYTVSNGPTITVGAVVTLLAIGIAWATNQPDILEPESPLEWVGPVFIVANLFYVLVPAFADLIASFWGFGLLMVGVNGAGFYLLAYE
;
A
#
# COMPACT_ATOMS: atom_id res chain seq x y z
N MET A 1 -8.06 5.28 -32.05
CA MET A 1 -6.76 4.81 -31.55
C MET A 1 -6.78 5.05 -30.06
N ALA A 2 -6.88 3.99 -29.26
CA ALA A 2 -6.68 4.12 -27.82
C ALA A 2 -5.21 4.50 -27.61
N THR A 3 -4.98 5.75 -27.21
CA THR A 3 -3.67 6.17 -26.72
C THR A 3 -3.45 5.42 -25.42
N THR A 4 -2.55 4.45 -25.41
CA THR A 4 -2.15 3.77 -24.18
C THR A 4 -1.54 4.82 -23.26
N THR A 5 -2.25 5.18 -22.20
CA THR A 5 -1.81 6.06 -21.10
C THR A 5 -0.84 5.38 -20.14
N LYS A 6 -0.39 4.15 -20.47
CA LYS A 6 0.61 3.39 -19.72
C LYS A 6 1.96 4.11 -19.76
N GLY A 7 2.69 4.05 -18.65
CA GLY A 7 4.03 4.63 -18.54
C GLY A 7 4.99 4.09 -19.61
N PRO A 8 6.13 4.77 -19.87
CA PRO A 8 7.10 4.29 -20.85
C PRO A 8 7.61 2.89 -20.49
N ASN A 9 8.03 2.09 -21.48
CA ASN A 9 8.33 0.65 -21.34
C ASN A 9 9.36 0.25 -20.27
N TRP A 10 10.13 1.20 -19.72
CA TRP A 10 11.05 0.97 -18.60
C TRP A 10 10.40 1.15 -17.22
N LEU A 11 9.24 1.81 -17.19
CA LEU A 11 8.39 2.00 -16.02
C LEU A 11 7.24 0.98 -16.02
N HIS A 12 6.73 0.60 -17.20
CA HIS A 12 5.68 -0.39 -17.38
C HIS A 12 6.06 -1.45 -18.42
N ASN A 13 5.89 -2.71 -18.09
CA ASN A 13 6.17 -3.88 -18.89
C ASN A 13 4.94 -4.82 -18.85
N PRO A 14 4.08 -4.82 -19.88
CA PRO A 14 2.87 -5.64 -19.92
C PRO A 14 3.12 -7.16 -20.03
N SER A 15 4.38 -7.61 -19.92
CA SER A 15 4.77 -9.02 -19.97
C SER A 15 5.68 -9.44 -18.82
N GLY A 16 5.81 -8.61 -17.78
CA GLY A 16 6.70 -8.88 -16.64
C GLY A 16 6.44 -7.97 -15.46
N ILE A 17 7.31 -8.04 -14.45
CA ILE A 17 7.24 -7.19 -13.26
C ILE A 17 7.76 -5.81 -13.63
N ASP A 18 6.99 -4.78 -13.31
CA ASP A 18 7.41 -3.41 -13.51
C ASP A 18 8.56 -3.04 -12.56
N PHE A 19 9.49 -2.22 -13.05
CA PHE A 19 10.59 -1.74 -12.20
C PHE A 19 10.04 -1.01 -10.97
N ILE A 20 8.97 -0.23 -11.15
CA ILE A 20 8.35 0.53 -10.07
C ILE A 20 7.75 -0.39 -9.02
N ASP A 21 7.10 -1.48 -9.42
CA ASP A 21 6.51 -2.44 -8.48
C ASP A 21 7.59 -3.20 -7.71
N SER A 22 8.65 -3.61 -8.41
CA SER A 22 9.82 -4.25 -7.78
C SER A 22 10.49 -3.32 -6.77
N PHE A 23 10.55 -2.02 -7.07
CA PHE A 23 11.12 -1.02 -6.20
C PHE A 23 10.22 -0.72 -5.00
N LEU A 24 8.90 -0.64 -5.19
CA LEU A 24 7.93 -0.31 -4.14
C LEU A 24 7.65 -1.49 -3.20
N ALA A 25 7.70 -2.73 -3.68
CA ALA A 25 7.32 -3.91 -2.91
C ALA A 25 8.06 -4.03 -1.56
N PRO A 26 9.39 -3.84 -1.45
CA PRO A 26 10.07 -3.90 -0.15
C PRO A 26 9.58 -2.84 0.85
N PHE A 27 9.30 -1.62 0.39
CA PHE A 27 8.78 -0.55 1.24
C PHE A 27 7.34 -0.83 1.67
N PHE A 28 6.52 -1.34 0.76
CA PHE A 28 5.15 -1.74 1.05
C PHE A 28 5.10 -2.88 2.08
N VAL A 29 5.93 -3.91 1.90
CA VAL A 29 6.05 -5.02 2.86
C VAL A 29 6.54 -4.49 4.21
N ALA A 30 7.60 -3.68 4.25
CA ALA A 30 8.10 -3.10 5.49
C ALA A 30 7.02 -2.28 6.24
N ALA A 31 6.29 -1.43 5.51
CA ALA A 31 5.25 -0.58 6.07
C ALA A 31 4.05 -1.39 6.59
N THR A 32 3.61 -2.41 5.84
CA THR A 32 2.48 -3.26 6.24
C THR A 32 2.81 -4.10 7.47
N PHE A 33 4.04 -4.63 7.59
CA PHE A 33 4.50 -5.31 8.79
C PHE A 33 4.56 -4.38 10.01
N ALA A 34 5.02 -3.14 9.81
CA ALA A 34 5.08 -2.15 10.88
C ALA A 34 3.68 -1.70 11.34
N MET A 35 2.79 -1.41 10.41
CA MET A 35 1.39 -1.06 10.70
C MET A 35 0.64 -2.20 11.39
N ALA A 36 0.95 -3.44 11.04
CA ALA A 36 0.37 -4.62 11.65
C ALA A 36 0.93 -4.94 13.06
N GLY A 37 1.85 -4.13 13.57
CA GLY A 37 2.50 -4.36 14.87
C GLY A 37 3.39 -5.62 14.89
N ILE A 38 3.78 -6.15 13.73
CA ILE A 38 4.55 -7.40 13.60
C ILE A 38 6.05 -7.13 13.67
N ALA A 39 6.50 -5.99 13.15
CA ALA A 39 7.92 -5.64 13.13
C ALA A 39 8.13 -4.14 13.38
N THR A 40 9.30 -3.79 13.90
CA THR A 40 9.79 -2.41 13.94
C THR A 40 10.74 -2.22 12.76
N VAL A 41 10.37 -1.35 11.81
CA VAL A 41 11.17 -1.11 10.60
C VAL A 41 11.49 0.37 10.48
N GLY A 42 12.76 0.70 10.24
CA GLY A 42 13.22 2.08 10.16
C GLY A 42 14.70 2.18 9.80
N VAL A 43 15.19 3.40 9.82
CA VAL A 43 16.59 3.77 9.63
C VAL A 43 17.03 4.53 10.87
N ASP A 44 18.19 4.17 11.43
CA ASP A 44 18.74 4.85 12.61
C ASP A 44 19.64 6.04 12.27
N ALA A 45 20.37 5.97 11.15
CA ALA A 45 21.35 6.97 10.75
C ALA A 45 21.43 7.13 9.21
N PRO A 46 21.73 8.34 8.68
CA PRO A 46 22.03 9.58 9.41
C PRO A 46 20.79 10.30 9.95
N VAL A 47 19.59 9.88 9.54
CA VAL A 47 18.32 10.40 10.03
C VAL A 47 17.56 9.24 10.65
N THR A 48 17.14 9.41 11.90
CA THR A 48 16.33 8.42 12.60
C THR A 48 14.88 8.57 12.18
N VAL A 49 14.34 7.55 11.50
CA VAL A 49 12.94 7.50 11.07
C VAL A 49 12.45 6.07 11.03
N TYR A 50 11.28 5.83 11.61
CA TYR A 50 10.65 4.52 11.69
C TYR A 50 9.26 4.55 11.04
N MET A 51 8.85 3.42 10.47
CA MET A 51 7.50 3.25 9.91
C MET A 51 6.40 3.42 10.96
N GLY A 52 6.72 3.20 12.24
CA GLY A 52 5.82 3.44 13.36
C GLY A 52 5.74 4.91 13.81
N ASP A 53 6.61 5.79 13.31
CA ASP A 53 6.64 7.18 13.73
C ASP A 53 5.34 7.90 13.32
N VAL A 54 4.81 8.67 14.25
CA VAL A 54 3.57 9.42 14.09
C VAL A 54 3.83 10.70 13.33
N LEU A 55 3.13 10.90 12.22
CA LEU A 55 3.16 12.13 11.43
C LEU A 55 2.02 13.07 11.82
N TYR A 56 0.84 12.51 12.12
CA TYR A 56 -0.33 13.31 12.48
C TYR A 56 -1.30 12.49 13.34
N THR A 57 -1.94 13.14 14.32
CA THR A 57 -2.99 12.54 15.13
C THR A 57 -4.24 13.38 15.05
N VAL A 58 -5.36 12.75 14.70
CA VAL A 58 -6.68 13.39 14.75
C VAL A 58 -7.15 13.36 16.22
N SER A 59 -7.63 14.49 16.74
CA SER A 59 -8.22 14.54 18.09
C SER A 59 -9.35 13.52 18.21
N ASN A 60 -9.26 12.62 19.21
CA ASN A 60 -10.17 11.48 19.41
C ASN A 60 -10.32 10.56 18.17
N GLY A 61 -9.29 10.45 17.33
CA GLY A 61 -9.35 9.73 16.07
C GLY A 61 -8.08 8.94 15.75
N PRO A 62 -7.90 8.54 14.48
CA PRO A 62 -6.76 7.73 14.06
C PRO A 62 -5.45 8.51 14.15
N THR A 63 -4.37 7.75 14.22
CA THR A 63 -3.00 8.25 14.11
C THR A 63 -2.42 7.83 12.76
N ILE A 64 -1.95 8.81 11.99
CA ILE A 64 -1.30 8.61 10.70
C ILE A 64 0.19 8.47 10.95
N THR A 65 0.75 7.31 10.62
CA THR A 65 2.18 7.01 10.75
C THR A 65 2.92 7.15 9.42
N VAL A 66 4.25 7.15 9.47
CA VAL A 66 5.10 7.04 8.27
C VAL A 66 4.72 5.80 7.46
N GLY A 67 4.51 4.66 8.11
CA GLY A 67 4.09 3.42 7.46
C GLY A 67 2.74 3.55 6.75
N ALA A 68 1.77 4.26 7.34
CA ALA A 68 0.49 4.53 6.69
C ALA A 68 0.66 5.31 5.38
N VAL A 69 1.50 6.35 5.41
CA VAL A 69 1.80 7.15 4.22
C VAL A 69 2.54 6.32 3.17
N VAL A 70 3.57 5.56 3.56
CA VAL A 70 4.34 4.70 2.64
C VAL A 70 3.43 3.66 1.97
N THR A 71 2.55 3.02 2.75
CA THR A 71 1.58 2.03 2.24
C THR A 71 0.67 2.65 1.19
N LEU A 72 0.02 3.78 1.51
CA LEU A 72 -0.90 4.44 0.59
C LEU A 72 -0.21 4.99 -0.66
N LEU A 73 1.00 5.53 -0.53
CA LEU A 73 1.80 5.99 -1.67
C LEU A 73 2.22 4.84 -2.56
N ALA A 74 2.69 3.72 -2.01
CA ALA A 74 3.09 2.56 -2.80
C ALA A 74 1.90 2.01 -3.60
N ILE A 75 0.73 1.87 -2.97
CA ILE A 75 -0.50 1.45 -3.68
C ILE A 75 -0.87 2.46 -4.77
N GLY A 76 -0.88 3.75 -4.43
CA GLY A 76 -1.28 4.80 -5.36
C GLY A 76 -0.37 4.91 -6.57
N ILE A 77 0.95 4.78 -6.38
CA ILE A 77 1.93 4.79 -7.47
C ILE A 77 1.78 3.54 -8.33
N ALA A 78 1.77 2.34 -7.74
CA ALA A 78 1.62 1.08 -8.48
C ALA A 78 0.33 1.07 -9.30
N TRP A 79 -0.78 1.50 -8.70
CA TRP A 79 -2.04 1.61 -9.42
C TRP A 79 -1.97 2.60 -10.59
N ALA A 80 -1.44 3.81 -10.36
CA ALA A 80 -1.33 4.83 -11.39
C ALA A 80 -0.37 4.46 -12.54
N THR A 81 0.61 3.59 -12.31
CA THR A 81 1.53 3.13 -13.35
C THR A 81 1.00 1.94 -14.13
N ASN A 82 0.19 1.08 -13.49
CA ASN A 82 -0.21 -0.21 -14.06
C ASN A 82 -1.57 -0.14 -14.75
N GLN A 83 -2.47 0.74 -14.29
CA GLN A 83 -3.82 0.85 -14.83
C GLN A 83 -4.03 2.14 -15.63
N PRO A 84 -4.21 2.04 -16.97
CA PRO A 84 -4.21 3.20 -17.86
C PRO A 84 -5.51 4.02 -17.87
N ASP A 85 -6.69 3.42 -17.67
CA ASP A 85 -7.97 4.10 -17.92
C ASP A 85 -8.94 3.99 -16.73
N ILE A 86 -8.79 4.93 -15.80
CA ILE A 86 -9.57 5.02 -14.55
C ILE A 86 -11.06 5.29 -14.80
N LEU A 87 -11.41 5.85 -15.96
CA LEU A 87 -12.77 6.32 -16.26
C LEU A 87 -13.62 5.29 -17.01
N GLU A 88 -13.01 4.30 -17.63
CA GLU A 88 -13.70 3.29 -18.45
C GLU A 88 -13.11 1.91 -18.21
N PRO A 89 -13.30 1.33 -17.02
CA PRO A 89 -12.72 0.02 -16.70
C PRO A 89 -13.33 -1.07 -17.60
N GLU A 90 -12.48 -1.81 -18.30
CA GLU A 90 -12.89 -2.86 -19.23
C GLU A 90 -13.09 -4.22 -18.53
N SER A 91 -12.59 -4.36 -17.29
CA SER A 91 -12.69 -5.57 -16.48
C SER A 91 -12.94 -5.28 -15.00
N PRO A 92 -13.52 -6.24 -14.23
CA PRO A 92 -13.64 -6.13 -12.78
C PRO A 92 -12.29 -6.01 -12.04
N LEU A 93 -11.21 -6.47 -12.67
CA LEU A 93 -9.86 -6.50 -12.09
C LEU A 93 -9.26 -5.06 -12.05
N GLU A 94 -9.68 -4.20 -12.97
CA GLU A 94 -9.36 -2.76 -12.95
C GLU A 94 -9.94 -1.97 -11.75
N TRP A 95 -10.82 -2.59 -10.97
CA TRP A 95 -11.29 -2.01 -9.70
C TRP A 95 -10.41 -2.36 -8.49
N VAL A 96 -9.42 -3.25 -8.64
CA VAL A 96 -8.55 -3.69 -7.54
C VAL A 96 -7.83 -2.50 -6.91
N GLY A 97 -7.24 -1.60 -7.70
CA GLY A 97 -6.52 -0.44 -7.17
C GLY A 97 -7.37 0.49 -6.32
N PRO A 98 -8.48 1.04 -6.83
CA PRO A 98 -9.38 1.90 -6.05
C PRO A 98 -9.90 1.20 -4.78
N VAL A 99 -10.33 -0.06 -4.89
CA VAL A 99 -10.84 -0.83 -3.74
C VAL A 99 -9.74 -1.03 -2.71
N PHE A 100 -8.51 -1.30 -3.15
CA PHE A 100 -7.39 -1.56 -2.27
C PHE A 100 -6.89 -0.30 -1.55
N ILE A 101 -6.92 0.86 -2.22
CA ILE A 101 -6.68 2.17 -1.60
C ILE A 101 -7.74 2.42 -0.52
N VAL A 102 -9.02 2.22 -0.84
CA VAL A 102 -10.11 2.43 0.12
C VAL A 102 -9.98 1.47 1.32
N ALA A 103 -9.66 0.20 1.08
CA ALA A 103 -9.44 -0.77 2.15
C ALA A 103 -8.30 -0.36 3.08
N ASN A 104 -7.18 0.14 2.55
CA ASN A 104 -6.06 0.61 3.37
C ASN A 104 -6.37 1.94 4.06
N LEU A 105 -7.18 2.82 3.47
CA LEU A 105 -7.68 4.00 4.16
C LEU A 105 -8.56 3.61 5.35
N PHE A 106 -9.45 2.63 5.21
CA PHE A 106 -10.22 2.12 6.36
C PHE A 106 -9.31 1.54 7.44
N TYR A 107 -8.32 0.74 7.03
CA TYR A 107 -7.36 0.15 7.96
C TYR A 107 -6.61 1.21 8.78
N VAL A 108 -6.21 2.32 8.15
CA VAL A 108 -5.49 3.43 8.81
C VAL A 108 -6.43 4.32 9.62
N LEU A 109 -7.63 4.63 9.10
CA LEU A 109 -8.48 5.69 9.62
C LEU A 109 -9.51 5.22 10.65
N VAL A 110 -9.79 3.92 10.73
CA VAL A 110 -10.74 3.37 11.70
C VAL A 110 -9.99 2.86 12.94
N PRO A 111 -10.11 3.51 14.11
CA PRO A 111 -9.34 3.17 15.31
C PRO A 111 -9.52 1.71 15.77
N ALA A 112 -10.69 1.12 15.51
CA ALA A 112 -10.98 -0.26 15.87
C ALA A 112 -10.00 -1.27 15.26
N PHE A 113 -9.37 -0.98 14.11
CA PHE A 113 -8.34 -1.88 13.55
C PHE A 113 -7.06 -1.87 14.39
N ALA A 114 -6.64 -0.69 14.88
CA ALA A 114 -5.49 -0.58 15.77
C ALA A 114 -5.75 -1.32 17.09
N ASP A 115 -6.96 -1.16 17.65
CA ASP A 115 -7.39 -1.88 18.87
C ASP A 115 -7.40 -3.40 18.64
N LEU A 116 -7.87 -3.84 17.48
CA LEU A 116 -7.93 -5.26 17.12
C LEU A 116 -6.54 -5.87 16.93
N ILE A 117 -5.60 -5.14 16.31
CA ILE A 117 -4.20 -5.56 16.18
C ILE A 117 -3.55 -5.71 17.54
N ALA A 118 -3.74 -4.72 18.42
CA ALA A 118 -3.21 -4.75 19.78
C ALA A 118 -3.78 -5.93 20.60
N SER A 119 -5.04 -6.30 20.32
CA SER A 119 -5.74 -7.39 21.03
C SER A 119 -5.43 -8.78 20.45
N PHE A 120 -5.17 -8.88 19.15
CA PHE A 120 -4.97 -10.14 18.44
C PHE A 120 -3.94 -10.01 17.32
N TRP A 121 -2.70 -10.39 17.62
CA TRP A 121 -1.59 -10.36 16.66
C TRP A 121 -1.86 -11.13 15.35
N GLY A 122 -2.66 -12.19 15.40
CA GLY A 122 -3.05 -12.97 14.22
C GLY A 122 -3.90 -12.17 13.24
N PHE A 123 -4.64 -11.16 13.71
CA PHE A 123 -5.30 -10.20 12.84
C PHE A 123 -4.29 -9.31 12.13
N GLY A 124 -3.22 -8.87 12.82
CA GLY A 124 -2.10 -8.17 12.19
C GLY A 124 -1.49 -8.98 11.04
N LEU A 125 -1.19 -10.27 11.26
CA LEU A 125 -0.70 -11.15 10.19
C LEU A 125 -1.69 -11.34 9.05
N LEU A 126 -2.99 -11.45 9.34
CA LEU A 126 -4.03 -11.50 8.31
C LEU A 126 -3.99 -10.24 7.45
N MET A 127 -3.89 -9.05 8.06
CA MET A 127 -3.80 -7.78 7.34
C MET A 127 -2.55 -7.70 6.47
N VAL A 128 -1.40 -8.22 6.94
CA VAL A 128 -0.19 -8.35 6.12
C VAL A 128 -0.46 -9.24 4.89
N GLY A 129 -1.10 -10.39 5.08
CA GLY A 129 -1.43 -11.31 3.98
C GLY A 129 -2.40 -10.70 2.97
N VAL A 130 -3.46 -10.03 3.42
CA VAL A 130 -4.42 -9.31 2.57
C VAL A 130 -3.71 -8.21 1.78
N ASN A 131 -2.83 -7.44 2.43
CA ASN A 131 -2.08 -6.40 1.76
C ASN A 131 -1.09 -6.96 0.74
N GLY A 132 -0.36 -8.04 1.06
CA GLY A 132 0.53 -8.71 0.11
C GLY A 132 -0.22 -9.21 -1.13
N ALA A 133 -1.39 -9.83 -0.93
CA ALA A 133 -2.23 -10.28 -2.03
C ALA A 133 -2.75 -9.12 -2.88
N GLY A 134 -3.22 -8.03 -2.26
CA GLY A 134 -3.71 -6.85 -2.97
C GLY A 134 -2.62 -6.17 -3.81
N PHE A 135 -1.42 -6.03 -3.27
CA PHE A 135 -0.28 -5.45 -4.00
C PHE A 135 0.17 -6.36 -5.14
N TYR A 136 0.13 -7.68 -4.96
CA TYR A 136 0.40 -8.63 -6.05
C TYR A 136 -0.61 -8.49 -7.19
N LEU A 137 -1.91 -8.39 -6.90
CA LEU A 137 -2.92 -8.20 -7.94
C LEU A 137 -2.74 -6.89 -8.71
N LEU A 138 -2.28 -5.83 -8.03
CA LEU A 138 -1.94 -4.57 -8.68
C LEU A 138 -0.70 -4.65 -9.57
N ALA A 139 0.31 -5.42 -9.18
CA ALA A 139 1.62 -5.45 -9.83
C ALA A 139 1.74 -6.46 -10.98
N TYR A 140 0.79 -7.39 -11.14
CA TYR A 140 0.89 -8.51 -12.07
C TYR A 140 -0.33 -8.64 -13.00
N GLU A 141 -1.00 -7.52 -13.27
CA GLU A 141 -2.05 -7.40 -14.28
C GLU A 141 -1.50 -7.17 -15.70
#